data_AF-A0A957W9T1-F1
#
_entry.id   AF-A0A957W9T1-F1
#
_cell.length_a   1.000
_cell.length_b   1.000
_cell.length_c   1.000
_cell.angle_alpha   90.00
_cell.angle_beta   90.00
_cell.angle_gamma   90.00
#
_symmetry.space_group_name_H-M   'P 1'
#
loop_
_entity.id
_entity.type
_entity.pdbx_description
1 polymer ?
#
loop_
_entity_poly.entity_id
_entity_poly.type
_entity_poly.pdbx_seq_one_letter_code
_entity_poly.pdbx_strand_id
1 'polypeptide(L)'
;AVRGIFETRGSETEFSEFAQMKRQNLDVRQDGNPYTLHHKVFIIDNQVVTLGSFNFSDNANRANDENMLIIHNPDIAAEFLAEFDRNYTLAQNAIQ
;
A
#
# COMPACT_ATOMS: atom_id res chain seq x y z
N ALA A 1 -1.55 1.27 15.05
CA ALA A 1 -1.71 2.51 14.24
C ALA A 1 -1.68 2.12 12.77
N VAL A 2 -2.47 2.78 11.91
CA VAL A 2 -2.50 2.49 10.46
C VAL A 2 -1.61 3.49 9.74
N ARG A 3 -0.71 2.96 8.90
CA ARG A 3 0.15 3.75 8.00
C ARG A 3 -0.01 3.22 6.58
N GLY A 4 0.13 4.08 5.58
CA GLY A 4 -0.02 3.67 4.18
C GLY A 4 0.70 4.56 3.18
N ILE A 5 1.05 3.97 2.04
CA ILE A 5 1.60 4.69 0.89
C ILE A 5 0.71 4.35 -0.31
N PHE A 6 0.30 5.38 -1.04
CA PHE A 6 -0.49 5.25 -2.25
C PHE A 6 0.32 5.74 -3.43
N GLU A 7 0.16 5.09 -4.59
CA GLU A 7 0.74 5.61 -5.83
C GLU A 7 0.09 6.95 -6.19
N THR A 8 0.90 7.95 -6.54
CA THR A 8 0.48 9.34 -6.69
C THR A 8 -0.69 9.51 -7.66
N ARG A 9 -0.59 8.99 -8.89
CA ARG A 9 -1.63 9.15 -9.93
C ARG A 9 -2.90 8.39 -9.56
N GLY A 10 -2.78 7.17 -9.07
CA GLY A 10 -3.92 6.35 -8.65
C GLY A 10 -4.66 6.98 -7.46
N SER A 11 -3.91 7.59 -6.54
CA SER A 11 -4.46 8.18 -5.32
C SER A 11 -5.37 9.39 -5.53
N GLU A 12 -5.22 10.07 -6.68
CA GLU A 12 -5.95 11.30 -7.04
C GLU A 12 -7.27 11.01 -7.76
N THR A 13 -7.55 9.74 -8.07
CA THR A 13 -8.82 9.32 -8.68
C THR A 13 -9.96 9.29 -7.66
N GLU A 14 -11.20 9.41 -8.14
CA GLU A 14 -12.40 9.36 -7.28
C GLU A 14 -12.64 7.98 -6.62
N PHE A 15 -12.03 6.93 -7.18
CA PHE A 15 -12.13 5.56 -6.67
C PHE A 15 -11.11 5.26 -5.56
N SER A 16 -10.20 6.18 -5.30
CA SER A 16 -9.15 6.01 -4.31
C SER A 16 -9.67 6.27 -2.88
N GLU A 17 -9.33 5.36 -1.97
CA GLU A 17 -9.58 5.56 -0.53
C GLU A 17 -8.62 6.56 0.13
N PHE A 18 -7.57 7.02 -0.58
CA PHE A 18 -6.56 7.92 -0.03
C PHE A 18 -7.18 9.18 0.59
N ALA A 19 -8.07 9.86 -0.15
CA ALA A 19 -8.70 11.09 0.32
C ALA A 19 -9.59 10.84 1.55
N GLN A 20 -10.28 9.70 1.61
CA GLN A 20 -11.09 9.33 2.77
C GLN A 20 -10.21 9.06 4.00
N MET A 21 -9.15 8.29 3.84
CA MET A 21 -8.19 7.98 4.92
C MET A 21 -7.49 9.24 5.43
N LYS A 22 -7.11 10.17 4.55
CA LYS A 22 -6.58 11.49 4.94
C LYS A 22 -7.60 12.30 5.75
N ARG A 23 -8.87 12.34 5.34
CA ARG A 23 -9.96 13.02 6.10
C ARG A 23 -10.16 12.42 7.49
N GLN A 24 -9.88 11.12 7.65
CA GLN A 24 -9.93 10.43 8.93
C GLN A 24 -8.65 10.60 9.77
N ASN A 25 -7.72 11.46 9.36
CA ASN A 25 -6.42 11.69 10.01
C ASN A 25 -5.55 10.43 10.13
N LEU A 26 -5.70 9.48 9.21
CA LEU A 26 -4.77 8.35 9.12
C LEU A 26 -3.44 8.83 8.51
N ASP A 27 -2.33 8.23 8.95
CA ASP A 27 -0.99 8.55 8.46
C ASP A 27 -0.75 7.83 7.12
N VAL A 28 -1.42 8.32 6.08
CA VAL A 28 -1.26 7.88 4.70
C VAL A 28 -0.59 8.96 3.87
N ARG A 29 0.22 8.55 2.91
CA ARG A 29 1.04 9.43 2.06
C ARG A 29 0.94 9.02 0.60
N GLN A 30 1.13 9.98 -0.30
CA GLN A 30 1.48 9.66 -1.68
C GLN A 30 2.95 9.25 -1.71
N ASP A 31 3.29 8.33 -2.61
CA ASP A 31 4.66 7.86 -2.77
C ASP A 31 5.59 9.00 -3.24
N GLY A 32 6.89 8.88 -2.97
CA GLY A 32 7.91 9.84 -3.43
C GLY A 32 8.77 9.31 -4.57
N ASN A 33 8.36 8.23 -5.24
CA ASN A 33 9.16 7.59 -6.27
C ASN A 33 8.81 8.19 -7.66
N PRO A 34 9.81 8.48 -8.52
CA PRO A 34 9.54 9.08 -9.83
C PRO A 34 8.93 8.08 -10.85
N TYR A 35 8.75 6.83 -10.44
CA TYR A 35 8.18 5.76 -11.24
C TYR A 35 6.83 5.32 -10.65
N THR A 36 6.34 4.14 -11.03
CA THR A 36 5.05 3.62 -10.54
C THR A 36 5.27 2.76 -9.31
N LEU A 37 4.66 3.14 -8.17
CA LEU A 37 4.54 2.22 -7.04
C LEU A 37 3.47 1.16 -7.38
N HIS A 38 3.90 -0.06 -7.71
CA HIS A 38 2.98 -1.13 -8.12
C HIS A 38 2.74 -2.20 -7.05
N HIS A 39 3.20 -1.98 -5.83
CA HIS A 39 2.99 -2.88 -4.70
C HIS A 39 1.51 -2.97 -4.34
N LYS A 40 1.00 -4.19 -4.18
CA LYS A 40 -0.30 -4.46 -3.54
C LYS A 40 -0.02 -5.30 -2.30
N VAL A 41 0.28 -4.62 -1.20
CA VAL A 41 0.80 -5.27 0.01
C VAL A 41 0.11 -4.70 1.26
N PHE A 42 -0.26 -5.58 2.19
CA PHE A 42 -0.55 -5.22 3.57
C PHE A 42 0.36 -5.99 4.52
N ILE A 43 0.76 -5.34 5.60
CA ILE A 43 1.56 -5.91 6.69
C ILE A 43 0.76 -5.69 7.97
N ILE A 44 0.44 -6.77 8.67
CA ILE A 44 -0.45 -6.75 9.84
C ILE A 44 0.33 -7.28 11.04
N ASP A 45 0.34 -6.48 12.10
CA ASP A 45 0.90 -6.79 13.43
C ASP A 45 2.34 -7.36 13.41
N ASN A 46 3.14 -6.99 12.40
CA ASN A 46 4.49 -7.52 12.15
C ASN A 46 4.55 -9.06 12.05
N GLN A 47 3.46 -9.70 11.64
CA GLN A 47 3.33 -11.16 11.61
C GLN A 47 2.76 -11.69 10.31
N VAL A 48 1.90 -10.91 9.64
CA VAL A 48 1.19 -11.34 8.44
C VAL A 48 1.49 -10.38 7.30
N VAL A 49 1.80 -10.95 6.13
CA VAL A 49 1.88 -10.20 4.86
C VAL A 49 0.84 -10.73 3.90
N THR A 50 0.04 -9.84 3.33
CA THR A 50 -0.79 -10.16 2.17
C THR A 50 -0.21 -9.48 0.94
N LEU A 51 -0.04 -10.22 -0.15
CA LEU A 51 0.52 -9.68 -1.38
C LEU A 51 0.05 -10.45 -2.62
N GLY A 52 0.18 -9.85 -3.79
CA GLY A 52 -0.08 -10.53 -5.05
C GLY A 52 -0.35 -9.56 -6.19
N SER A 53 -1.11 -10.02 -7.18
CA SER A 53 -1.54 -9.20 -8.33
C SER A 53 -2.81 -8.40 -8.02
N PHE A 54 -3.58 -8.84 -7.00
CA PHE A 54 -4.86 -8.27 -6.59
C PHE A 54 -4.73 -6.79 -6.18
N ASN A 55 -5.24 -5.88 -7.01
CA ASN A 55 -5.53 -4.51 -6.57
C ASN A 55 -6.80 -4.52 -5.72
N PHE A 56 -6.90 -3.70 -4.68
CA PHE A 56 -8.10 -3.65 -3.84
C PHE A 56 -9.23 -2.85 -4.52
N SER A 57 -9.77 -3.40 -5.61
CA SER A 57 -10.80 -2.79 -6.45
C SER A 57 -11.89 -3.80 -6.85
N ASP A 58 -13.04 -3.29 -7.31
CA ASP A 58 -14.16 -4.15 -7.72
C ASP A 58 -13.82 -5.07 -8.89
N ASN A 59 -13.01 -4.60 -9.85
CA ASN A 59 -12.61 -5.41 -11.00
C ASN A 59 -11.72 -6.59 -10.59
N ALA A 60 -10.77 -6.36 -9.68
CA ALA A 60 -9.94 -7.44 -9.14
C ALA A 60 -10.77 -8.48 -8.38
N ASN A 61 -11.85 -8.05 -7.72
CA ASN A 61 -12.71 -8.93 -6.95
C ASN A 61 -13.71 -9.74 -7.81
N ARG A 62 -14.11 -9.23 -8.98
CA ARG A 62 -15.26 -9.78 -9.73
C ARG A 62 -14.98 -10.18 -11.17
N ALA A 63 -13.91 -9.69 -11.78
CA ALA A 63 -13.68 -9.82 -13.22
C ALA A 63 -12.29 -10.34 -13.59
N ASN A 64 -11.25 -9.87 -12.90
CA ASN A 64 -9.89 -10.28 -13.20
C ASN A 64 -9.53 -11.60 -12.51
N ASP A 65 -8.74 -12.43 -13.21
CA ASP A 65 -8.06 -13.57 -12.61
C ASP A 65 -6.84 -13.06 -11.83
N GLU A 66 -7.01 -12.89 -10.51
CA GLU A 66 -5.99 -12.37 -9.61
C GLU A 66 -5.52 -13.43 -8.61
N ASN A 67 -4.29 -13.27 -8.11
CA ASN A 67 -3.77 -14.11 -7.04
C ASN A 67 -3.46 -13.26 -5.82
N MET A 68 -3.71 -13.83 -4.63
CA MET A 68 -3.29 -13.28 -3.34
C MET A 68 -2.71 -14.38 -2.48
N LEU A 69 -1.53 -14.12 -1.93
CA LEU A 69 -0.90 -14.93 -0.90
C LEU A 69 -1.09 -14.25 0.45
N ILE A 70 -1.39 -15.05 1.46
CA ILE A 70 -1.43 -14.63 2.87
C ILE A 70 -0.36 -15.44 3.59
N ILE A 71 0.70 -14.77 4.04
CA ILE A 71 1.87 -15.40 4.64
C ILE A 71 1.88 -15.05 6.12
N HIS A 72 1.79 -16.08 6.98
CA HIS A 72 1.91 -15.96 8.43
C HIS A 72 3.35 -16.31 8.83
N ASN A 73 4.23 -15.31 8.80
CA ASN A 73 5.63 -15.48 9.17
C ASN A 73 6.23 -14.11 9.58
N PRO A 74 6.68 -13.95 10.83
CA PRO A 74 7.20 -12.67 11.32
C PRO A 74 8.52 -12.25 10.65
N ASP A 75 9.37 -13.19 10.23
CA ASP A 75 10.64 -12.87 9.55
C ASP A 75 10.36 -12.28 8.16
N ILE A 76 9.43 -12.88 7.42
CA ILE A 76 8.99 -12.34 6.12
C ILE A 76 8.30 -10.99 6.33
N ALA A 77 7.46 -10.86 7.36
CA ALA A 77 6.82 -9.58 7.68
C ALA A 77 7.83 -8.47 7.99
N ALA A 78 8.94 -8.80 8.66
CA ALA A 78 10.02 -7.85 8.95
C ALA A 78 10.69 -7.33 7.67
N GLU A 79 10.97 -8.20 6.69
CA GLU A 79 11.55 -7.79 5.40
C GLU A 79 10.62 -6.85 4.62
N PHE A 80 9.33 -7.16 4.57
CA PHE A 80 8.34 -6.28 3.93
C PHE A 80 8.16 -4.96 4.68
N LEU A 81 8.26 -4.97 6.00
CA LEU A 81 8.19 -3.76 6.82
C LEU A 81 9.39 -2.85 6.58
N ALA A 82 10.59 -3.41 6.44
CA ALA A 82 11.80 -2.65 6.10
C ALA A 82 11.66 -1.94 4.75
N GLU A 83 11.13 -2.64 3.74
CA GLU A 83 10.86 -2.04 2.43
C GLU A 83 9.74 -1.00 2.48
N PHE A 84 8.69 -1.23 3.27
CA PHE A 84 7.65 -0.23 3.53
C PHE A 84 8.26 1.03 4.14
N ASP A 85 9.03 0.92 5.22
CA ASP A 85 9.61 2.07 5.93
C ASP A 85 10.61 2.85 5.04
N ARG A 86 11.35 2.16 4.14
CA ARG A 86 12.18 2.81 3.11
C ARG A 86 11.34 3.70 2.19
N ASN A 87 10.29 3.15 1.60
CA ASN A 87 9.38 3.91 0.72
C ASN A 87 8.63 5.00 1.49
N TYR A 88 8.31 4.75 2.76
CA TYR A 88 7.60 5.67 3.64
C TYR A 88 8.39 6.93 3.95
N THR A 89 9.71 6.79 4.04
CA THR A 89 10.66 7.89 4.19
C THR A 89 10.77 8.71 2.90
N LEU A 90 10.83 8.06 1.73
CA LEU A 90 10.84 8.74 0.44
C LEU A 90 9.55 9.56 0.20
N ALA A 91 8.40 9.02 0.62
CA ALA A 91 7.11 9.68 0.56
C ALA A 91 7.04 11.00 1.36
N GLN A 92 7.91 11.22 2.36
CA GLN A 92 7.97 12.51 3.08
C GLN A 92 8.61 13.63 2.28
N ASN A 93 9.45 13.28 1.29
CA ASN A 93 10.25 14.21 0.51
C ASN A 93 9.61 14.56 -0.84
N ALA A 94 8.42 14.01 -1.13
CA ALA A 94 7.63 14.42 -2.29
C ALA A 94 7.21 15.88 -2.10
N ILE A 95 7.76 16.74 -2.94
CA ILE A 95 7.60 18.20 -2.91
C ILE A 95 6.10 18.56 -2.83
N GLN A 96 5.73 19.31 -1.79
CA GLN A 96 4.44 20.00 -1.70
C GLN A 96 4.27 21.03 -2.82
#